data_AF-A0A9P6NEP0-F1
#
_entry.id   AF-A0A9P6NEP0-F1
#
_cell.length_a   1.000
_cell.length_b   1.000
_cell.length_c   1.000
_cell.angle_alpha   90.00
_cell.angle_beta   90.00
_cell.angle_gamma   90.00
#
_symmetry.space_group_name_H-M   'P 1'
#
loop_
_entity.id
_entity.type
_entity.pdbx_description
1 polymer ?
#
loop_
_entity_poly.entity_id
_entity_poly.type
_entity_poly.pdbx_seq_one_letter_code
_entity_poly.pdbx_strand_id
1 'polypeptide(L)'
;MKNKWEEKSVDALLIGKVDAGYYPIRLTVSEAIKHGRTQIKELRAPPPFVTPISTARFLSSRPETLDWNASRHNFQRTILRSFAHSLRSAKVCVFDGSIEEKAIRKFSQPMLSGCVITSNLVTEHDSFLKGNIIQLDLYDNIETINAKISAALVDEHELQRKASACLAYARQYLTGIKELDLLIDLSQRYRKGQRGYVFPYGFTARCRRYHQTDDGELQFVPSWCRSSDRAGGFGRGDRTFIQPGEYHWTGPDPP
;
A
#
# COMPACT_ATOMS: atom_id res chain seq x y z
N MET A 1 -6.04 -22.80 8.67
CA MET A 1 -7.42 -22.28 8.65
C MET A 1 -7.70 -21.74 7.26
N LYS A 2 -8.57 -22.42 6.50
CA LYS A 2 -9.10 -21.90 5.23
C LYS A 2 -10.29 -21.03 5.59
N ASN A 3 -10.11 -19.71 5.67
CA ASN A 3 -11.27 -18.82 5.74
C ASN A 3 -11.96 -18.90 4.39
N LYS A 4 -13.19 -19.40 4.37
CA LYS A 4 -13.98 -19.48 3.15
C LYS A 4 -14.46 -18.07 2.79
N TRP A 5 -14.60 -17.77 1.51
CA TRP A 5 -14.97 -16.42 1.05
C TRP A 5 -16.33 -16.00 1.62
N GLU A 6 -17.23 -16.97 1.70
CA GLU A 6 -18.60 -16.87 2.19
C GLU A 6 -18.67 -16.48 3.68
N GLU A 7 -17.58 -16.63 4.44
CA GLU A 7 -17.49 -16.25 5.86
C GLU A 7 -17.16 -14.76 6.07
N LYS A 8 -16.90 -14.00 4.99
CA LYS A 8 -16.61 -12.57 5.05
C LYS A 8 -17.88 -11.77 5.35
N SER A 9 -17.89 -11.06 6.49
CA SER A 9 -19.05 -10.33 7.02
C SER A 9 -19.00 -8.81 6.81
N VAL A 10 -17.92 -8.29 6.20
CA VAL A 10 -17.76 -6.87 5.90
C VAL A 10 -17.55 -6.69 4.41
N ASP A 11 -18.41 -5.92 3.75
CA ASP A 11 -18.25 -5.70 2.31
C ASP A 11 -17.04 -4.81 2.00
N ALA A 12 -16.90 -3.67 2.67
CA ALA A 12 -15.79 -2.75 2.49
C ALA A 12 -15.26 -2.18 3.81
N LEU A 13 -13.93 -2.13 3.94
CA LEU A 13 -13.22 -1.65 5.13
C LEU A 13 -12.14 -0.62 4.75
N LEU A 14 -12.23 0.59 5.31
CA LEU A 14 -11.16 1.59 5.26
C LEU A 14 -10.03 1.19 6.21
N ILE A 15 -8.80 1.16 5.69
CA ILE A 15 -7.62 0.75 6.48
C ILE A 15 -6.49 1.80 6.46
N GLY A 16 -5.82 1.93 7.60
CA GLY A 16 -4.64 2.77 7.77
C GLY A 16 -4.93 4.18 8.31
N LYS A 17 -3.86 4.89 8.68
CA LYS A 17 -3.94 6.27 9.16
C LYS A 17 -4.47 7.19 8.05
N VAL A 18 -5.41 8.05 8.43
CA VAL A 18 -5.89 9.19 7.63
C VAL A 18 -4.90 10.34 7.83
N ASP A 19 -4.33 10.82 6.74
CA ASP A 19 -3.41 11.96 6.73
C ASP A 19 -3.71 12.78 5.48
N ALA A 20 -4.23 14.00 5.67
CA ALA A 20 -4.78 14.80 4.58
C ALA A 20 -3.71 15.19 3.54
N GLY A 21 -2.44 15.30 3.94
CA GLY A 21 -1.36 15.63 3.02
C GLY A 21 -1.01 14.45 2.10
N TYR A 22 -1.00 13.23 2.64
CA TYR A 22 -0.41 12.09 1.96
C TYR A 22 -1.42 11.08 1.41
N TYR A 23 -2.64 11.01 1.93
CA TYR A 23 -3.58 9.91 1.67
C TYR A 23 -5.00 10.42 1.31
N PRO A 24 -5.19 10.92 0.07
CA PRO A 24 -6.45 11.57 -0.33
C PRO A 24 -7.66 10.64 -0.34
N ILE A 25 -7.52 9.39 -0.79
CA ILE A 25 -8.63 8.42 -0.80
C ILE A 25 -9.07 8.13 0.63
N ARG A 26 -8.12 7.92 1.55
CA ARG A 26 -8.45 7.68 2.96
C ARG A 26 -9.14 8.88 3.59
N LEU A 27 -8.73 10.10 3.26
CA LEU A 27 -9.37 11.33 3.73
C LEU A 27 -10.82 11.39 3.24
N THR A 28 -11.04 11.27 1.93
CA THR A 28 -12.37 11.30 1.31
C THR A 28 -13.31 10.28 1.95
N VAL A 29 -12.85 9.03 2.11
CA VAL A 29 -13.65 7.96 2.71
C VAL A 29 -13.89 8.21 4.20
N SER A 30 -12.89 8.66 4.96
CA SER A 30 -13.05 8.96 6.39
C SER A 30 -14.08 10.07 6.63
N GLU A 31 -14.02 11.15 5.85
CA GLU A 31 -15.02 12.23 5.93
C GLU A 31 -16.41 11.74 5.53
N ALA A 32 -16.52 10.91 4.48
CA ALA A 32 -17.80 10.31 4.12
C ALA A 32 -18.38 9.41 5.21
N ILE A 33 -17.54 8.66 5.94
CA ILE A 33 -17.97 7.83 7.08
C ILE A 33 -18.53 8.71 8.19
N LYS A 34 -17.84 9.80 8.55
CA LYS A 34 -18.31 10.76 9.58
C LYS A 34 -19.67 11.36 9.25
N HIS A 35 -19.95 11.57 7.97
CA HIS A 35 -21.19 12.15 7.48
C HIS A 35 -22.26 11.12 7.05
N GLY A 36 -22.02 9.82 7.24
CA GLY A 36 -22.98 8.77 6.85
C GLY A 36 -23.22 8.67 5.33
N ARG A 37 -22.26 9.12 4.50
CA ARG A 37 -22.37 9.14 3.03
C ARG A 37 -21.81 7.88 2.35
N THR A 38 -21.39 6.88 3.12
CA THR A 38 -20.84 5.63 2.59
C THR A 38 -21.15 4.45 3.51
N GLN A 39 -21.20 3.26 2.92
CA GLN A 39 -21.32 1.98 3.62
C GLN A 39 -19.96 1.39 4.03
N ILE A 40 -18.85 2.02 3.63
CA ILE A 40 -17.50 1.59 3.99
C ILE A 40 -17.33 1.71 5.51
N LYS A 41 -16.85 0.65 6.16
CA LYS A 41 -16.60 0.66 7.61
C LYS A 41 -15.18 1.15 7.90
N GLU A 42 -14.99 1.90 8.98
CA GLU A 42 -13.66 2.30 9.43
C GLU A 42 -13.05 1.21 10.33
N LEU A 43 -11.79 0.86 10.08
CA LEU A 43 -11.03 0.03 11.00
C LEU A 43 -10.63 0.82 12.25
N ARG A 44 -11.30 0.57 13.37
CA ARG A 44 -10.93 1.15 14.66
C ARG A 44 -9.66 0.49 15.21
N ALA A 45 -8.57 1.25 15.35
CA ALA A 45 -7.30 0.82 15.93
C ALA A 45 -6.79 1.81 16.99
N PRO A 46 -6.37 1.35 18.20
CA PRO A 46 -6.52 -0.02 18.69
C PRO A 46 -7.99 -0.41 18.87
N PRO A 47 -8.32 -1.71 18.94
CA PRO A 47 -9.67 -2.12 19.28
C PRO A 47 -10.09 -1.52 20.64
N PRO A 48 -11.36 -1.16 20.84
CA PRO A 48 -11.81 -0.42 22.04
C PRO A 48 -11.56 -1.16 23.36
N PHE A 49 -11.35 -2.48 23.32
CA PHE A 49 -11.04 -3.32 24.49
C PHE A 49 -9.54 -3.41 24.83
N VAL A 50 -8.68 -2.68 24.11
CA VAL A 50 -7.22 -2.76 24.25
C VAL A 50 -6.68 -1.48 24.89
N THR A 51 -6.46 -1.51 26.21
CA THR A 51 -5.96 -0.36 26.98
C THR A 51 -4.47 -0.10 26.74
N PRO A 52 -4.04 1.12 26.38
CA PRO A 52 -2.64 1.45 26.16
C PRO A 52 -1.77 1.14 27.38
N ILE A 53 -0.60 0.53 27.14
CA ILE A 53 0.43 0.41 28.19
C ILE A 53 1.10 1.77 28.36
N SER A 54 1.30 2.23 29.61
CA SER A 54 2.08 3.44 29.90
C SER A 54 3.48 3.37 29.27
N THR A 55 3.82 4.38 28.46
CA THR A 55 5.12 4.50 27.76
C THR A 55 6.30 4.45 28.74
N ALA A 56 6.15 5.06 29.93
CA ALA A 56 7.18 5.06 30.96
C ALA A 56 7.49 3.65 31.47
N ARG A 57 6.46 2.82 31.68
CA ARG A 57 6.61 1.42 32.12
C ARG A 57 7.21 0.52 31.05
N PHE A 58 6.96 0.82 29.77
CA PHE A 58 7.52 0.07 28.64
C PHE A 58 9.03 0.34 28.47
N LEU A 59 9.45 1.60 28.61
CA LEU A 59 10.85 2.01 28.49
C LEU A 59 11.70 1.52 29.67
N SER A 60 11.19 1.64 30.91
CA SER A 60 11.92 1.22 32.12
C SER A 60 12.12 -0.29 32.25
N SER A 61 11.46 -1.08 31.42
CA SER A 61 11.52 -2.53 31.46
C SER A 61 12.09 -3.15 30.19
N ARG A 62 12.70 -2.40 29.26
CA ARG A 62 13.13 -2.95 27.94
C ARG A 62 14.02 -4.19 28.14
N PRO A 63 13.71 -5.34 27.51
CA PRO A 63 14.50 -6.54 27.68
C PRO A 63 15.77 -6.46 26.80
N GLU A 64 16.85 -7.12 27.21
CA GLU A 64 18.07 -7.22 26.40
C GLU A 64 17.83 -8.01 25.10
N THR A 65 16.95 -9.02 25.17
CA THR A 65 16.55 -9.85 24.03
C THR A 65 15.07 -9.73 23.73
N LEU A 66 14.73 -9.74 22.44
CA LEU A 66 13.34 -9.72 21.98
C LEU A 66 12.74 -11.12 22.11
N ASP A 67 11.94 -11.36 23.15
CA ASP A 67 11.01 -12.50 23.19
C ASP A 67 9.60 -12.04 22.79
N TRP A 68 9.21 -12.32 21.55
CA TRP A 68 7.89 -11.95 21.04
C TRP A 68 6.72 -12.64 21.77
N ASN A 69 6.97 -13.75 22.46
CA ASN A 69 5.94 -14.48 23.21
C ASN A 69 5.75 -13.95 24.64
N ALA A 70 6.68 -13.13 25.15
CA ALA A 70 6.60 -12.55 26.49
C ALA A 70 5.29 -11.76 26.72
N SER A 71 4.78 -11.79 27.95
CA SER A 71 3.51 -11.14 28.34
C SER A 71 3.47 -9.64 28.02
N ARG A 72 4.61 -8.96 28.08
CA ARG A 72 4.76 -7.53 27.74
C ARG A 72 4.31 -7.17 26.32
N HIS A 73 4.38 -8.12 25.38
CA HIS A 73 3.99 -7.91 23.98
C HIS A 73 2.53 -8.31 23.71
N ASN A 74 1.77 -8.70 24.76
CA ASN A 74 0.39 -9.15 24.60
C ASN A 74 -0.52 -8.06 24.01
N PHE A 75 -0.27 -6.80 24.37
CA PHE A 75 -0.95 -5.64 23.80
C PHE A 75 -0.75 -5.58 22.28
N GLN A 76 0.50 -5.60 21.81
CA GLN A 76 0.83 -5.56 20.39
C GLN A 76 0.30 -6.78 19.64
N ARG A 77 0.42 -7.99 20.21
CA ARG A 77 -0.13 -9.22 19.62
C ARG A 77 -1.65 -9.13 19.47
N THR A 78 -2.36 -8.58 20.45
CA THR A 78 -3.82 -8.39 20.39
C THR A 78 -4.20 -7.41 19.28
N ILE A 79 -3.50 -6.28 19.17
CA ILE A 79 -3.72 -5.32 18.07
C ILE A 79 -3.49 -5.99 16.72
N LEU A 80 -2.38 -6.70 16.54
CA LEU A 80 -2.04 -7.36 15.27
C LEU A 80 -3.03 -8.48 14.91
N ARG A 81 -3.49 -9.27 15.91
CA ARG A 81 -4.51 -10.30 15.70
C ARG A 81 -5.85 -9.70 15.31
N SER A 82 -6.28 -8.64 15.98
CA SER A 82 -7.52 -7.95 15.67
C SER A 82 -7.49 -7.28 14.29
N PHE A 83 -6.37 -6.63 13.98
CA PHE A 83 -6.12 -6.07 12.64
C PHE A 83 -6.22 -7.15 11.57
N ALA A 84 -5.49 -8.26 11.71
CA ALA A 84 -5.53 -9.37 10.75
C ALA A 84 -6.91 -10.05 10.66
N HIS A 85 -7.64 -10.15 11.77
CA HIS A 85 -9.01 -10.65 11.76
C HIS A 85 -9.95 -9.73 10.98
N SER A 86 -9.86 -8.41 11.19
CA SER A 86 -10.69 -7.42 10.50
C SER A 86 -10.41 -7.40 8.99
N LEU A 87 -9.15 -7.53 8.58
CA LEU A 87 -8.82 -7.68 7.15
C LEU A 87 -9.40 -8.98 6.57
N ARG A 88 -9.35 -10.08 7.32
CA ARG A 88 -9.88 -11.38 6.85
C ARG A 88 -11.40 -11.38 6.74
N SER A 89 -12.11 -10.65 7.59
CA SER A 89 -13.58 -10.54 7.54
C SER A 89 -14.08 -9.61 6.43
N ALA A 90 -13.21 -8.76 5.86
CA ALA A 90 -13.56 -7.84 4.78
C ALA A 90 -13.41 -8.50 3.39
N LYS A 91 -14.37 -8.25 2.49
CA LYS A 91 -14.26 -8.57 1.05
C LYS A 91 -13.31 -7.57 0.37
N VAL A 92 -13.51 -6.28 0.63
CA VAL A 92 -12.75 -5.19 0.03
C VAL A 92 -12.06 -4.34 1.10
N CYS A 93 -10.80 -3.98 0.85
CA CYS A 93 -9.98 -3.12 1.70
C CYS A 93 -9.61 -1.85 0.95
N VAL A 94 -10.10 -0.71 1.46
CA VAL A 94 -9.97 0.61 0.84
C VAL A 94 -8.81 1.37 1.47
N PHE A 95 -7.86 1.81 0.65
CA PHE A 95 -6.71 2.64 1.04
C PHE A 95 -6.00 3.17 -0.22
N ASP A 96 -5.07 4.09 -0.07
CA ASP A 96 -4.21 4.61 -1.16
C ASP A 96 -2.74 4.21 -0.98
N GLY A 97 -1.99 4.25 -2.07
CA GLY A 97 -0.52 4.19 -2.11
C GLY A 97 0.17 5.53 -1.88
N SER A 98 -0.51 6.46 -1.19
CA SER A 98 -0.15 7.88 -1.07
C SER A 98 -0.20 8.66 -2.39
N ILE A 99 -0.07 10.00 -2.29
CA ILE A 99 0.13 10.88 -3.46
C ILE A 99 1.40 10.57 -4.26
N GLU A 100 2.35 9.85 -3.66
CA GLU A 100 3.58 9.41 -4.31
C GLU A 100 3.40 8.09 -5.07
N GLU A 101 2.23 7.46 -4.93
CA GLU A 101 1.88 6.20 -5.59
C GLU A 101 2.90 5.08 -5.30
N LYS A 102 3.32 4.99 -4.04
CA LYS A 102 4.21 3.95 -3.53
C LYS A 102 3.41 2.78 -2.96
N ALA A 103 3.81 1.57 -3.32
CA ALA A 103 3.38 0.32 -2.74
C ALA A 103 3.93 0.18 -1.32
N ILE A 104 3.30 0.87 -0.36
CA ILE A 104 3.63 0.74 1.05
C ILE A 104 3.30 -0.67 1.56
N ARG A 105 3.89 -1.08 2.70
CA ARG A 105 3.62 -2.38 3.37
C ARG A 105 2.13 -2.70 3.57
N LYS A 106 1.23 -1.70 3.49
CA LYS A 106 -0.22 -1.88 3.51
C LYS A 106 -0.78 -2.59 2.28
N PHE A 107 -0.04 -2.79 1.19
CA PHE A 107 -0.48 -3.62 0.07
C PHE A 107 -0.36 -5.12 0.39
N SER A 108 0.74 -5.56 1.03
CA SER A 108 0.93 -6.99 1.34
C SER A 108 -0.03 -7.50 2.43
N GLN A 109 -0.39 -6.66 3.40
CA GLN A 109 -1.30 -7.01 4.51
C GLN A 109 -2.71 -7.48 4.06
N PRO A 110 -3.48 -6.73 3.23
CA PRO A 110 -4.76 -7.14 2.70
C PRO A 110 -4.62 -8.32 1.72
N MET A 111 -3.57 -8.34 0.87
CA MET A 111 -3.30 -9.49 -0.01
C MET A 111 -3.16 -10.79 0.78
N LEU A 112 -2.34 -10.79 1.84
CA LEU A 112 -2.14 -11.95 2.72
C LEU A 112 -3.39 -12.31 3.53
N SER A 113 -4.32 -11.37 3.70
CA SER A 113 -5.58 -11.58 4.40
C SER A 113 -6.73 -11.98 3.47
N GLY A 114 -6.48 -12.10 2.16
CA GLY A 114 -7.50 -12.41 1.16
C GLY A 114 -8.56 -11.31 1.04
N CYS A 115 -8.18 -10.05 1.26
CA CYS A 115 -9.01 -8.88 1.08
C CYS A 115 -8.65 -8.20 -0.24
N VAL A 116 -9.64 -7.94 -1.10
CA VAL A 116 -9.40 -7.31 -2.40
C VAL A 116 -9.02 -5.85 -2.18
N ILE A 117 -7.90 -5.43 -2.75
CA ILE A 117 -7.42 -4.06 -2.64
C ILE A 117 -8.31 -3.14 -3.49
N THR A 118 -8.75 -2.04 -2.89
CA THR A 118 -9.37 -0.90 -3.58
C THR A 118 -8.51 0.33 -3.34
N SER A 119 -7.81 0.76 -4.38
CA SER A 119 -6.73 1.75 -4.27
C SER A 119 -6.42 2.41 -5.59
N ASN A 120 -5.64 3.49 -5.56
CA ASN A 120 -4.96 3.97 -6.76
C ASN A 120 -3.90 2.97 -7.23
N LEU A 121 -3.63 2.97 -8.53
CA LEU A 121 -2.57 2.14 -9.11
C LEU A 121 -1.20 2.74 -8.76
N VAL A 122 -0.49 2.05 -7.87
CA VAL A 122 0.88 2.37 -7.46
C VAL A 122 1.91 2.08 -8.56
N THR A 123 3.10 2.65 -8.40
CA THR A 123 4.20 2.55 -9.37
C THR A 123 4.95 1.23 -9.30
N GLU A 124 5.12 0.63 -8.12
CA GLU A 124 5.68 -0.72 -7.99
C GLU A 124 4.61 -1.79 -8.21
N HIS A 125 4.97 -2.90 -8.88
CA HIS A 125 4.08 -4.05 -9.12
C HIS A 125 2.83 -3.71 -9.96
N ASP A 126 2.82 -2.58 -10.64
CA ASP A 126 1.73 -2.04 -11.44
C ASP A 126 1.16 -3.04 -12.46
N SER A 127 2.04 -3.77 -13.16
CA SER A 127 1.70 -4.80 -14.15
C SER A 127 0.84 -5.91 -13.56
N PHE A 128 1.13 -6.32 -12.32
CA PHE A 128 0.32 -7.29 -11.60
C PHE A 128 -0.95 -6.63 -11.04
N LEU A 129 -0.84 -5.45 -10.43
CA LEU A 129 -1.94 -4.80 -9.73
C LEU A 129 -3.07 -4.34 -10.65
N LYS A 130 -2.76 -3.86 -11.86
CA LYS A 130 -3.75 -3.32 -12.82
C LYS A 130 -4.91 -4.27 -13.11
N GLY A 131 -4.69 -5.59 -13.08
CA GLY A 131 -5.73 -6.61 -13.26
C GLY A 131 -6.30 -7.22 -11.97
N ASN A 132 -5.70 -6.94 -10.82
CA ASN A 132 -5.96 -7.66 -9.57
C ASN A 132 -6.42 -6.77 -8.40
N ILE A 133 -6.67 -5.48 -8.66
CA ILE A 133 -7.29 -4.55 -7.69
C ILE A 133 -8.56 -3.92 -8.27
N ILE A 134 -9.37 -3.30 -7.42
CA ILE A 134 -10.39 -2.32 -7.82
C ILE A 134 -9.69 -0.97 -7.89
N GLN A 135 -9.43 -0.48 -9.11
CA GLN A 135 -8.65 0.73 -9.30
C GLN A 135 -9.50 1.99 -9.07
N LEU A 136 -9.03 2.83 -8.16
CA LEU A 136 -9.51 4.19 -7.93
C LEU A 136 -8.57 5.20 -8.57
N ASP A 137 -9.05 6.40 -8.83
CA ASP A 137 -8.19 7.56 -9.03
C ASP A 137 -7.98 8.26 -7.68
N LEU A 138 -6.80 8.88 -7.48
CA LEU A 138 -6.43 9.48 -6.19
C LEU A 138 -7.45 10.51 -5.68
N TYR A 139 -8.15 11.17 -6.59
CA TYR A 139 -9.11 12.24 -6.28
C TYR A 139 -10.54 11.88 -6.69
N ASP A 140 -10.86 10.58 -6.81
CA ASP A 140 -12.25 10.15 -6.94
C ASP A 140 -13.08 10.70 -5.77
N ASN A 141 -14.25 11.26 -6.09
CA ASN A 141 -15.22 11.64 -5.08
C ASN A 141 -15.88 10.39 -4.46
N ILE A 142 -16.58 10.57 -3.33
CA ILE A 142 -17.14 9.42 -2.61
C ILE A 142 -18.21 8.69 -3.43
N GLU A 143 -18.98 9.39 -4.24
CA GLU A 143 -20.01 8.83 -5.10
C GLU A 143 -19.40 7.84 -6.11
N THR A 144 -18.27 8.22 -6.71
CA THR A 144 -17.50 7.38 -7.64
C THR A 144 -16.88 6.19 -6.93
N ILE A 145 -16.30 6.39 -5.74
CA ILE A 145 -15.72 5.30 -4.94
C ILE A 145 -16.81 4.28 -4.58
N ASN A 146 -17.97 4.74 -4.08
CA ASN A 146 -19.10 3.89 -3.74
C ASN A 146 -19.58 3.10 -4.98
N ALA A 147 -19.73 3.77 -6.13
CA ALA A 147 -20.17 3.10 -7.36
C ALA A 147 -19.20 1.99 -7.81
N LYS A 148 -17.88 2.25 -7.78
CA LYS A 148 -16.86 1.24 -8.13
C LYS A 148 -16.88 0.04 -7.17
N ILE A 149 -17.04 0.29 -5.87
CA ILE A 149 -17.12 -0.78 -4.87
C ILE A 149 -18.42 -1.58 -5.04
N SER A 150 -19.58 -0.92 -5.17
CA SER A 150 -20.86 -1.58 -5.37
C SER A 150 -20.88 -2.42 -6.64
N ALA A 151 -20.35 -1.90 -7.75
CA ALA A 151 -20.23 -2.67 -8.99
C ALA A 151 -19.34 -3.91 -8.82
N ALA A 152 -18.23 -3.80 -8.09
CA ALA A 152 -17.35 -4.92 -7.84
C ALA A 152 -17.97 -5.98 -6.90
N LEU A 153 -18.80 -5.57 -5.93
CA LEU A 153 -19.48 -6.47 -5.00
C LEU A 153 -20.56 -7.34 -5.68
N VAL A 154 -21.04 -6.96 -6.88
CA VAL A 154 -22.00 -7.78 -7.64
C VAL A 154 -21.36 -9.06 -8.17
N ASP A 155 -20.07 -9.03 -8.53
CA ASP A 155 -19.34 -10.19 -9.05
C ASP A 155 -18.37 -10.75 -7.99
N GLU A 156 -18.93 -11.55 -7.07
CA GLU A 156 -18.13 -12.18 -6.02
C GLU A 156 -17.07 -13.15 -6.56
N HIS A 157 -17.31 -13.79 -7.70
CA HIS A 157 -16.36 -14.73 -8.29
C HIS A 157 -15.10 -13.99 -8.78
N GLU A 158 -15.26 -12.83 -9.41
CA GLU A 158 -14.13 -11.99 -9.79
C GLU A 158 -13.38 -11.45 -8.57
N LEU A 159 -14.08 -11.07 -7.49
CA LEU A 159 -13.43 -10.68 -6.24
C LEU A 159 -12.61 -11.82 -5.63
N GLN A 160 -13.15 -13.05 -5.60
CA GLN A 160 -12.42 -14.24 -5.15
C GLN A 160 -11.18 -14.50 -5.99
N ARG A 161 -11.28 -14.37 -7.32
CA ARG A 161 -10.15 -14.51 -8.24
C ARG A 161 -9.06 -13.48 -7.93
N LYS A 162 -9.42 -12.19 -7.80
CA LYS A 162 -8.49 -11.11 -7.44
C LYS A 162 -7.82 -11.36 -6.09
N ALA A 163 -8.57 -11.74 -5.06
CA ALA A 163 -8.06 -12.04 -3.73
C ALA A 163 -7.08 -13.23 -3.74
N SER A 164 -7.41 -14.29 -4.47
CA SER A 164 -6.58 -15.49 -4.60
C SER A 164 -5.27 -15.20 -5.34
N ALA A 165 -5.34 -14.44 -6.44
CA ALA A 165 -4.17 -14.00 -7.19
C ALA A 165 -3.25 -13.12 -6.32
N CYS A 166 -3.82 -12.14 -5.62
CA CYS A 166 -3.12 -11.27 -4.68
C CYS A 166 -2.43 -12.07 -3.56
N LEU A 167 -3.12 -13.04 -2.96
CA LEU A 167 -2.56 -13.89 -1.91
C LEU A 167 -1.37 -14.71 -2.41
N ALA A 168 -1.48 -15.34 -3.58
CA ALA A 168 -0.40 -16.10 -4.20
C ALA A 168 0.81 -15.20 -4.48
N TYR A 169 0.56 -14.02 -5.08
CA TYR A 169 1.60 -13.04 -5.39
C TYR A 169 2.33 -12.55 -4.14
N ALA A 170 1.60 -12.17 -3.09
CA ALA A 170 2.21 -11.68 -1.85
C ALA A 170 3.10 -12.73 -1.18
N ARG A 171 2.69 -14.01 -1.19
CA ARG A 171 3.49 -15.11 -0.63
C ARG A 171 4.76 -15.39 -1.41
N GLN A 172 4.80 -15.06 -2.69
CA GLN A 172 5.95 -15.31 -3.56
C GLN A 172 6.91 -14.11 -3.61
N TYR A 173 6.38 -12.90 -3.71
CA TYR A 173 7.18 -11.71 -4.04
C TYR A 173 7.28 -10.68 -2.91
N LEU A 174 6.31 -10.65 -1.98
CA LEU A 174 6.25 -9.61 -0.93
C LEU A 174 6.66 -10.16 0.44
N THR A 175 7.73 -10.94 0.47
CA THR A 175 8.28 -11.55 1.69
C THR A 175 9.60 -10.90 2.10
N GLY A 176 9.88 -10.87 3.41
CA GLY A 176 11.16 -10.34 3.90
C GLY A 176 12.37 -11.15 3.45
N ILE A 177 12.18 -12.46 3.21
CA ILE A 177 13.24 -13.32 2.62
C ILE A 177 13.53 -12.87 1.20
N LYS A 178 12.50 -12.64 0.37
CA LYS A 178 12.69 -12.17 -0.99
C LYS A 178 13.37 -10.80 -1.04
N GLU A 179 13.02 -9.90 -0.12
CA GLU A 179 13.68 -8.59 0.04
C GLU A 179 15.16 -8.77 0.40
N LEU A 180 15.49 -9.68 1.32
CA LEU A 180 16.87 -10.00 1.68
C LEU A 180 17.65 -10.60 0.51
N ASP A 181 17.07 -11.54 -0.22
CA ASP A 181 17.69 -12.16 -1.40
C ASP A 181 18.05 -11.09 -2.45
N LEU A 182 17.14 -10.13 -2.69
CA LEU A 182 17.39 -9.01 -3.60
C LEU A 182 18.54 -8.14 -3.10
N LEU A 183 18.60 -7.81 -1.81
CA LEU A 183 19.70 -7.03 -1.24
C LEU A 183 21.04 -7.75 -1.36
N ILE A 184 21.06 -9.06 -1.11
CA ILE A 184 22.27 -9.88 -1.25
C ILE A 184 22.72 -9.89 -2.71
N ASP A 185 21.82 -10.14 -3.66
CA ASP A 185 22.13 -10.13 -5.09
C ASP A 185 22.70 -8.78 -5.54
N LEU A 186 22.03 -7.67 -5.20
CA LEU A 186 22.50 -6.31 -5.50
C LEU A 186 23.89 -6.04 -4.92
N SER A 187 24.17 -6.49 -3.69
CA SER A 187 25.50 -6.33 -3.08
C SER A 187 26.59 -7.12 -3.80
N GLN A 188 26.29 -8.33 -4.27
CA GLN A 188 27.22 -9.17 -5.01
C GLN A 188 27.51 -8.58 -6.39
N ARG A 189 26.49 -8.05 -7.06
CA ARG A 189 26.61 -7.36 -8.35
C ARG A 189 27.50 -6.13 -8.26
N TYR A 190 27.29 -5.31 -7.24
CA TYR A 190 28.13 -4.15 -6.98
C TYR A 190 29.61 -4.54 -6.79
N ARG A 191 29.87 -5.60 -6.00
CA ARG A 191 31.23 -6.15 -5.78
C ARG A 191 31.87 -6.70 -7.06
N LYS A 192 31.07 -7.20 -8.01
CA LYS A 192 31.52 -7.65 -9.34
C LYS A 192 31.77 -6.50 -10.32
N GLY A 193 31.63 -5.24 -9.90
CA GLY A 193 31.83 -4.08 -10.75
C GLY A 193 30.63 -3.70 -11.60
N GLN A 194 29.45 -4.33 -11.42
CA GLN A 194 28.26 -3.92 -12.14
C GLN A 194 27.81 -2.52 -11.69
N ARG A 195 27.35 -1.71 -12.66
CA ARG A 195 26.83 -0.35 -12.47
C ARG A 195 25.50 -0.19 -13.20
N GLY A 196 24.65 0.70 -12.68
CA GLY A 196 23.31 0.95 -13.20
C GLY A 196 22.21 0.62 -12.19
N TYR A 197 20.97 0.54 -12.69
CA TYR A 197 19.78 0.29 -11.89
C TYR A 197 19.23 -1.10 -12.20
N VAL A 198 18.83 -1.81 -11.15
CA VAL A 198 18.11 -3.09 -11.27
C VAL A 198 16.70 -2.86 -10.74
N PHE A 199 15.71 -3.09 -11.60
CA PHE A 199 14.31 -3.05 -11.21
C PHE A 199 13.79 -4.49 -11.12
N PRO A 200 13.71 -5.07 -9.90
CA PRO A 200 13.32 -6.47 -9.72
C PRO A 200 11.84 -6.75 -10.08
N TYR A 201 11.06 -5.69 -10.22
CA TYR A 201 9.64 -5.72 -10.55
C TYR A 201 9.35 -4.70 -11.65
N GLY A 202 8.20 -4.86 -12.31
CA GLY A 202 7.69 -3.85 -13.24
C GLY A 202 7.45 -2.54 -12.50
N PHE A 203 7.81 -1.44 -13.16
CA PHE A 203 7.72 -0.11 -12.59
C PHE A 203 7.17 0.86 -13.63
N THR A 204 6.18 1.68 -13.27
CA THR A 204 5.82 2.82 -14.12
C THR A 204 6.63 4.04 -13.70
N ALA A 205 7.48 4.55 -14.60
CA ALA A 205 8.12 5.84 -14.42
C ALA A 205 7.10 6.97 -14.66
N ARG A 206 7.09 7.96 -13.77
CA ARG A 206 6.22 9.14 -13.86
C ARG A 206 6.98 10.40 -13.49
N CYS A 207 6.54 11.52 -14.05
CA CYS A 207 6.92 12.84 -13.59
C CYS A 207 6.25 13.14 -12.26
N ARG A 208 7.02 13.00 -11.17
CA ARG A 208 6.57 13.20 -9.80
C ARG A 208 6.66 14.68 -9.41
N ARG A 209 5.68 15.16 -8.64
CA ARG A 209 5.77 16.38 -7.83
C ARG A 209 5.99 15.94 -6.40
N TYR A 210 6.97 16.53 -5.72
CA TYR A 210 7.15 16.33 -4.28
C TYR A 210 6.28 17.37 -3.55
N HIS A 211 6.08 17.22 -2.23
CA HIS A 211 5.06 17.94 -1.46
C HIS A 211 5.15 19.47 -1.57
N GLN A 212 4.16 20.22 -1.12
CA GLN A 212 4.29 21.67 -0.94
C GLN A 212 5.07 21.93 0.36
N THR A 213 5.98 22.91 0.40
CA THR A 213 6.43 23.45 1.69
C THR A 213 5.24 24.13 2.37
N ASP A 214 5.32 24.36 3.68
CA ASP A 214 4.30 25.12 4.42
C ASP A 214 4.04 26.51 3.82
N ASP A 215 4.99 27.03 3.01
CA ASP A 215 4.93 28.32 2.33
C ASP A 215 4.19 28.29 0.97
N GLY A 216 3.63 27.14 0.56
CA GLY A 216 2.80 27.05 -0.64
C GLY A 216 3.56 26.99 -1.98
N GLU A 217 4.90 26.90 -1.98
CA GLU A 217 5.68 26.71 -3.21
C GLU A 217 5.64 25.25 -3.71
N LEU A 218 5.50 25.08 -5.04
CA LEU A 218 5.59 23.78 -5.73
C LEU A 218 6.99 23.18 -5.54
N GLN A 219 7.16 22.16 -4.68
CA GLN A 219 8.45 21.48 -4.54
C GLN A 219 8.71 20.57 -5.75
N PHE A 220 9.87 20.80 -6.35
CA PHE A 220 10.64 19.92 -7.21
C PHE A 220 9.84 19.04 -8.18
N VAL A 221 9.77 19.46 -9.44
CA VAL A 221 9.56 18.54 -10.56
C VAL A 221 10.93 18.22 -11.16
N PRO A 222 11.30 16.94 -11.36
CA PRO A 222 12.57 16.60 -11.98
C PRO A 222 12.76 17.31 -13.32
N SER A 223 13.97 17.81 -13.59
CA SER A 223 14.26 18.64 -14.77
C SER A 223 14.03 17.91 -16.10
N TRP A 224 14.08 16.59 -16.11
CA TRP A 224 13.81 15.74 -17.27
C TRP A 224 12.32 15.61 -17.62
N CYS A 225 11.41 16.15 -16.80
CA CYS A 225 9.98 16.18 -17.09
C CYS A 225 9.59 17.28 -18.07
N ARG A 226 8.71 16.95 -19.03
CA ARG A 226 8.20 17.91 -20.02
C ARG A 226 7.38 19.00 -19.34
N SER A 227 7.36 20.19 -19.95
CA SER A 227 6.62 21.35 -19.45
C SER A 227 5.10 21.09 -19.32
N SER A 228 4.54 20.23 -20.18
CA SER A 228 3.15 19.77 -20.09
C SER A 228 2.87 18.92 -18.84
N ASP A 229 3.80 18.03 -18.49
CA ASP A 229 3.71 17.20 -17.28
C ASP A 229 3.89 18.06 -16.01
N ARG A 230 4.71 19.11 -16.12
CA ARG A 230 4.83 20.15 -15.08
C ARG A 230 3.57 21.00 -14.90
N ALA A 231 2.64 21.01 -15.85
CA ALA A 231 1.39 21.79 -15.77
C ALA A 231 0.17 20.92 -15.38
N GLY A 232 0.12 19.65 -15.80
CA GLY A 232 -1.08 18.78 -15.75
C GLY A 232 -1.60 18.27 -14.40
N GLY A 233 -1.01 18.69 -13.27
CA GLY A 233 -1.35 18.17 -11.94
C GLY A 233 -0.85 16.74 -11.70
N PHE A 234 -1.03 16.23 -10.48
CA PHE A 234 -0.61 14.87 -10.12
C PHE A 234 -1.27 13.82 -11.04
N GLY A 235 -0.47 12.94 -11.64
CA GLY A 235 -0.96 11.70 -12.28
C GLY A 235 -1.33 11.77 -13.78
N ARG A 236 -1.11 12.89 -14.49
CA ARG A 236 -1.47 13.04 -15.93
C ARG A 236 -0.32 12.97 -16.94
N GLY A 237 0.89 12.60 -16.53
CA GLY A 237 2.04 12.47 -17.45
C GLY A 237 2.03 11.18 -18.26
N ASP A 238 2.72 11.18 -19.41
CA ASP A 238 2.97 9.98 -20.23
C ASP A 238 3.55 8.85 -19.34
N ARG A 239 2.87 7.70 -19.32
CA ARG A 239 3.27 6.54 -18.52
C ARG A 239 4.29 5.73 -19.31
N THR A 240 5.56 5.79 -18.92
CA THR A 240 6.58 4.89 -19.46
C THR A 240 6.70 3.68 -18.55
N PHE A 241 6.32 2.51 -19.08
CA PHE A 241 6.49 1.25 -18.38
C PHE A 241 7.95 0.79 -18.48
N ILE A 242 8.59 0.61 -17.35
CA ILE A 242 9.91 0.00 -17.21
C ILE A 242 9.68 -1.48 -16.91
N GLN A 243 10.10 -2.34 -17.84
CA GLN A 243 10.03 -3.79 -17.64
C GLN A 243 10.97 -4.23 -16.51
N PRO A 244 10.64 -5.31 -15.77
CA PRO A 244 11.61 -5.92 -14.87
C PRO A 244 12.90 -6.23 -15.62
N GLY A 245 14.04 -5.84 -15.07
CA GLY A 245 15.31 -6.03 -15.77
C GLY A 245 16.45 -5.17 -15.26
N GLU A 246 17.58 -5.31 -15.96
CA GLU A 246 18.83 -4.61 -15.69
C GLU A 246 18.98 -3.47 -16.68
N TYR A 247 19.28 -2.29 -16.15
CA TYR A 247 19.45 -1.08 -16.94
C TYR A 247 20.85 -0.53 -16.64
N HIS A 248 21.77 -0.81 -17.58
CA HIS A 248 23.16 -0.38 -17.46
C HIS A 248 23.27 1.11 -17.75
N TRP A 249 23.97 1.83 -16.86
CA TRP A 249 24.35 3.20 -17.11
C TRP A 249 25.53 3.21 -18.09
N THR A 250 25.35 3.79 -19.27
CA THR A 250 26.41 4.00 -20.27
C THR A 250 27.00 5.41 -20.23
N GLY A 251 26.61 6.23 -19.24
CA GLY A 251 27.17 7.56 -19.06
C GLY A 251 28.57 7.52 -18.44
N PRO A 252 29.24 8.68 -18.32
CA PRO A 252 30.57 8.74 -17.73
C PRO A 252 30.56 8.13 -16.32
N ASP A 253 31.68 7.50 -15.96
CA ASP A 253 31.87 6.96 -14.61
C ASP A 253 31.60 8.07 -13.58
N PRO A 254 30.77 7.82 -12.55
CA PRO A 254 30.60 8.76 -11.47
C PRO A 254 31.95 8.99 -10.76
N PRO A 255 32.23 10.22 -10.31
CA PRO A 255 33.50 10.59 -9.68
C PRO A 255 33.80 9.79 -8.40
#